data_AF-A0A1A9B396-F1
#
_entry.id   AF-A0A1A9B396-F1
#
_cell.length_a   1.000
_cell.length_b   1.000
_cell.length_c   1.000
_cell.angle_alpha   90.00
_cell.angle_beta   90.00
_cell.angle_gamma   90.00
#
_symmetry.space_group_name_H-M   'P 1'
#
loop_
_entity.id
_entity.type
_entity.pdbx_description
1 polymer ?
#
loop_
_entity_poly.entity_id
_entity_poly.type
_entity_poly.pdbx_seq_one_letter_code
_entity_poly.pdbx_strand_id
1 'polypeptide(L)'
;MGRETQGFAALPPSQRQLTASLGSLTRWSRVNTQEDRTAALAPARAARQRQWERQADPDGVLSPAELAAAVDRLKKAHYRRMALASAKKRRRAA
;
A
#
# COMPACT_ATOMS: atom_id res chain seq x y z
N MET A 1 37.54 5.47 6.54
CA MET A 1 36.57 6.13 5.65
C MET A 1 35.19 5.50 5.85
N GLY A 2 34.53 5.78 6.98
CA GLY A 2 33.20 5.26 7.29
C GLY A 2 32.14 6.22 6.77
N ARG A 3 31.35 5.82 5.78
CA ARG A 3 30.14 6.56 5.42
C ARG A 3 29.11 6.30 6.51
N GLU A 4 28.93 7.26 7.40
CA GLU A 4 27.86 7.25 8.37
C GLU A 4 26.53 7.18 7.61
N THR A 5 25.84 6.05 7.75
CA THR A 5 24.44 5.91 7.35
C THR A 5 23.58 6.71 8.34
N GLN A 6 23.65 8.03 8.29
CA GLN A 6 22.61 8.91 8.85
C GLN A 6 21.39 8.82 7.91
N GLY A 7 20.76 7.65 7.86
CA GLY A 7 19.60 7.39 7.04
C GLY A 7 18.36 8.09 7.61
N PHE A 8 17.27 8.11 6.83
CA PHE A 8 15.96 8.64 7.26
C PHE A 8 15.50 8.09 8.63
N ALA A 9 15.91 6.87 9.00
CA ALA A 9 15.60 6.25 10.28
C ALA A 9 16.30 6.92 11.48
N ALA A 10 17.45 7.57 11.28
CA ALA A 10 18.24 8.23 12.34
C ALA A 10 17.67 9.60 12.77
N LEU A 11 16.80 10.20 11.96
CA LEU A 11 16.17 11.49 12.27
C LEU A 11 15.15 11.35 13.42
N PRO A 12 15.01 12.34 14.32
CA PRO A 12 13.89 12.46 15.26
C PRO A 12 12.50 12.28 14.60
N PRO A 13 11.48 11.76 15.32
CA PRO A 13 10.16 11.49 14.75
C PRO A 13 9.51 12.69 14.03
N SER A 14 9.59 13.89 14.59
CA SER A 14 9.04 15.12 14.01
C SER A 14 9.75 15.52 12.70
N GLN A 15 11.07 15.36 12.64
CA GLN A 15 11.85 15.64 11.44
C GLN A 15 11.57 14.61 10.33
N ARG A 16 11.43 13.32 10.68
CA ARG A 16 10.99 12.28 9.72
C ARG A 16 9.64 12.62 9.11
N GLN A 17 8.69 13.04 9.93
CA GLN A 17 7.36 13.44 9.47
C GLN A 17 7.45 14.64 8.51
N LEU A 18 8.22 15.67 8.86
CA LEU A 18 8.40 16.86 8.01
C LEU A 18 9.04 16.49 6.66
N THR A 19 10.12 15.72 6.68
CA THR A 19 10.80 15.27 5.45
C THR A 19 9.89 14.41 4.56
N ALA A 20 9.10 13.50 5.15
CA ALA A 20 8.11 12.72 4.40
C ALA A 20 7.03 13.63 3.78
N SER A 21 6.57 14.64 4.52
CA SER A 21 5.60 15.62 4.04
C SER A 21 6.13 16.43 2.87
N LEU A 22 7.36 16.96 2.98
CA LEU A 22 8.04 17.68 1.90
C LEU A 22 8.15 16.80 0.64
N GLY A 23 8.63 15.57 0.79
CA GLY A 23 8.75 14.63 -0.33
C GLY A 23 7.40 14.35 -1.01
N SER A 24 6.34 14.16 -0.22
CA SER A 24 4.99 13.97 -0.74
C SER A 24 4.48 15.20 -1.50
N LEU A 25 4.53 16.39 -0.88
CA LEU A 25 4.04 17.63 -1.48
C LEU A 25 4.80 17.97 -2.76
N THR A 26 6.13 17.90 -2.74
CA THR A 26 6.98 18.13 -3.93
C THR A 26 6.74 17.10 -5.04
N ARG A 27 6.43 15.84 -4.70
CA ARG A 27 6.07 14.84 -5.72
C ARG A 27 4.74 15.19 -6.37
N TRP A 28 3.72 15.46 -5.56
CA TRP A 28 2.36 15.68 -6.05
C TRP A 28 2.16 17.05 -6.71
N SER A 29 3.00 18.05 -6.45
CA SER A 29 2.97 19.34 -7.17
C SER A 29 3.27 19.21 -8.68
N ARG A 30 3.83 18.08 -9.11
CA ARG A 30 4.14 17.78 -10.52
C ARG A 30 3.02 16.99 -11.22
N VAL A 31 1.98 16.61 -10.48
CA VAL A 31 0.90 15.74 -10.96
C VAL A 31 -0.38 16.56 -11.03
N ASN A 32 -0.72 17.03 -12.23
CA ASN A 32 -1.76 18.05 -12.42
C ASN A 32 -3.02 17.53 -13.13
N THR A 33 -2.94 16.37 -13.79
CA THR A 33 -4.05 15.79 -14.54
C THR A 33 -4.57 14.50 -13.91
N GLN A 34 -5.68 13.97 -14.42
CA GLN A 34 -6.21 12.67 -14.00
C GLN A 34 -5.35 11.52 -14.54
N GLU A 35 -4.80 11.69 -15.74
CA GLU A 35 -3.92 10.78 -16.43
C GLU A 35 -2.60 10.62 -15.65
N ASP A 36 -1.98 11.74 -15.25
CA ASP A 36 -0.74 11.74 -14.45
C ASP A 36 -0.95 11.01 -13.12
N ARG A 37 -2.08 11.25 -12.45
CA ARG A 37 -2.43 10.56 -11.20
C ARG A 37 -2.55 9.05 -11.41
N THR A 38 -3.15 8.65 -12.52
CA THR A 38 -3.32 7.24 -12.87
C THR A 38 -1.97 6.58 -13.13
N ALA A 39 -1.11 7.22 -13.92
CA ALA A 39 0.25 6.76 -14.22
C ALA A 39 1.13 6.69 -12.96
N ALA A 40 1.09 7.73 -12.12
CA ALA A 40 1.87 7.83 -10.88
C ALA A 40 1.52 6.72 -9.87
N LEU A 41 0.31 6.15 -9.94
CA LEU A 41 -0.16 5.06 -9.08
C LEU A 41 -0.12 3.68 -9.75
N ALA A 42 0.11 3.59 -11.06
CA ALA A 42 0.13 2.32 -11.79
C ALA A 42 1.15 1.30 -11.22
N PRO A 43 2.39 1.68 -10.88
CA PRO A 43 3.35 0.74 -10.28
C PRO A 43 2.87 0.19 -8.93
N ALA A 44 2.26 1.04 -8.09
CA ALA A 44 1.74 0.65 -6.79
C ALA A 44 0.54 -0.31 -6.92
N ARG A 45 -0.37 -0.06 -7.89
CA ARG A 45 -1.50 -0.95 -8.19
C ARG A 45 -1.01 -2.31 -8.66
N ALA A 46 -0.03 -2.34 -9.56
CA ALA A 46 0.57 -3.59 -10.05
C ALA A 46 1.26 -4.37 -8.92
N ALA A 47 2.03 -3.68 -8.06
CA ALA A 47 2.69 -4.32 -6.92
C ALA A 47 1.67 -4.93 -5.94
N ARG A 48 0.56 -4.23 -5.65
CA ARG A 48 -0.50 -4.74 -4.80
C ARG A 48 -1.24 -5.92 -5.44
N GLN A 49 -1.48 -5.88 -6.74
CA GLN A 49 -2.07 -7.01 -7.48
C GLN A 49 -1.19 -8.26 -7.38
N ARG A 50 0.12 -8.13 -7.65
CA ARG A 50 1.09 -9.22 -7.48
C ARG A 50 1.16 -9.77 -6.06
N GLN A 51 0.99 -8.91 -5.06
CA GLN A 51 0.92 -9.34 -3.66
C GLN A 51 -0.30 -10.21 -3.39
N TRP A 52 -1.46 -9.88 -3.99
CA TRP A 52 -2.66 -10.71 -3.87
C TRP A 52 -2.51 -12.05 -4.56
N GLU A 53 -1.93 -12.06 -5.76
CA GLU A 53 -1.68 -13.28 -6.53
C GLU A 53 -0.80 -14.25 -5.75
N ARG A 54 0.35 -13.79 -5.22
CA ARG A 54 1.24 -14.63 -4.39
C ARG A 54 0.58 -15.17 -3.11
N GLN A 55 -0.41 -14.46 -2.56
CA GLN A 55 -1.14 -14.94 -1.39
C GLN A 55 -2.24 -15.94 -1.77
N ALA A 56 -2.85 -15.75 -2.93
CA ALA A 56 -3.91 -16.61 -3.44
C ALA A 56 -3.35 -17.93 -3.98
N ASP A 57 -2.15 -17.91 -4.55
CA ASP A 57 -1.46 -19.05 -5.11
C ASP A 57 0.05 -18.97 -4.82
N PRO A 58 0.49 -19.40 -3.62
CA PRO A 58 1.90 -19.40 -3.25
C PRO A 58 2.75 -20.35 -4.09
N ASP A 59 2.16 -21.46 -4.54
CA ASP A 59 2.85 -22.53 -5.27
C ASP A 59 2.77 -22.35 -6.81
N GLY A 60 1.94 -21.44 -7.29
CA GLY A 60 1.83 -21.09 -8.72
C GLY A 60 1.13 -22.16 -9.56
N VAL A 61 0.20 -22.91 -8.98
CA VAL A 61 -0.43 -24.08 -9.61
C VAL A 61 -1.81 -23.78 -10.20
N LEU A 62 -2.42 -22.65 -9.86
CA LEU A 62 -3.77 -22.31 -10.32
C LEU A 62 -3.76 -21.83 -11.78
N SER A 63 -4.81 -22.16 -12.53
CA SER A 63 -5.02 -21.52 -13.83
C SER A 63 -5.30 -20.01 -13.65
N PRO A 64 -5.12 -19.19 -14.70
CA PRO A 64 -5.36 -17.74 -14.59
C PRO A 64 -6.77 -17.37 -14.12
N ALA A 65 -7.79 -18.15 -14.52
CA ALA A 65 -9.18 -17.92 -14.12
C ALA A 65 -9.41 -18.25 -12.64
N GLU A 66 -8.85 -19.36 -12.15
CA GLU A 66 -8.93 -19.77 -10.75
C GLU A 66 -8.18 -18.79 -9.85
N LEU A 67 -6.98 -18.35 -10.27
CA LEU A 67 -6.20 -17.34 -9.57
C LEU A 67 -6.98 -16.03 -9.45
N ALA A 68 -7.59 -15.55 -10.54
CA ALA A 68 -8.41 -14.33 -10.50
C ALA A 68 -9.59 -14.46 -9.52
N ALA A 69 -10.27 -15.60 -9.53
CA ALA A 69 -11.38 -15.87 -8.62
C ALA A 69 -10.92 -15.99 -7.16
N ALA A 70 -9.74 -16.58 -6.90
CA ALA A 70 -9.14 -16.65 -5.58
C ALA A 70 -8.74 -15.27 -5.06
N VAL A 71 -8.09 -14.44 -5.90
CA VAL A 71 -7.74 -13.05 -5.59
C VAL A 71 -8.98 -12.21 -5.26
N ASP A 72 -10.07 -12.35 -6.00
CA ASP A 72 -11.32 -11.62 -5.71
C ASP A 72 -11.89 -11.97 -4.32
N ARG A 73 -11.94 -13.27 -3.99
CA ARG A 73 -12.35 -13.72 -2.64
C ARG A 73 -11.43 -13.18 -1.56
N LEU A 74 -10.12 -13.17 -1.80
CA LEU A 74 -9.13 -12.67 -0.85
C LEU A 74 -9.27 -11.16 -0.60
N LYS A 75 -9.47 -10.36 -1.68
CA LYS A 75 -9.77 -8.92 -1.58
C LYS A 75 -11.03 -8.68 -0.77
N LYS A 76 -12.11 -9.41 -1.07
CA LYS A 76 -13.38 -9.37 -0.34
C LYS A 76 -13.21 -9.69 1.15
N ALA A 77 -12.38 -10.67 1.50
CA ALA A 77 -12.07 -11.01 2.88
C ALA A 77 -11.26 -9.90 3.58
N HIS A 78 -10.24 -9.34 2.91
CA HIS A 78 -9.41 -8.26 3.46
C HIS A 78 -10.25 -7.04 3.88
N TYR A 79 -11.10 -6.54 2.99
CA TYR A 79 -11.93 -5.37 3.30
C TYR A 79 -12.98 -5.66 4.39
N ARG A 80 -13.52 -6.88 4.44
CA ARG A 80 -14.41 -7.30 5.54
C ARG A 80 -13.69 -7.30 6.89
N ARG A 81 -12.45 -7.77 6.96
CA ARG A 81 -11.64 -7.71 8.20
C ARG A 81 -11.41 -6.26 8.65
N MET A 82 -11.11 -5.35 7.72
CA MET A 82 -10.97 -3.92 8.03
C MET A 82 -12.28 -3.33 8.58
N ALA A 83 -13.41 -3.62 7.94
CA ALA A 83 -14.72 -3.14 8.38
C ALA A 83 -15.08 -3.67 9.77
N LEU A 84 -14.82 -4.95 10.04
CA LEU A 84 -15.03 -5.57 11.35
C LEU A 84 -14.16 -4.91 12.44
N ALA A 85 -12.88 -4.67 12.15
CA ALA A 85 -11.98 -3.99 13.09
C ALA A 85 -12.46 -2.57 13.40
N SER A 86 -12.91 -1.84 12.37
CA SER A 86 -13.47 -0.50 12.50
C SER A 86 -14.74 -0.49 13.37
N ALA A 87 -15.68 -1.42 13.15
CA ALA A 87 -16.90 -1.54 13.94
C ALA A 87 -16.61 -1.88 15.40
N LYS A 88 -15.67 -2.81 15.66
CA LYS A 88 -15.21 -3.15 17.02
C LYS A 88 -14.65 -1.92 17.75
N LYS A 89 -13.88 -1.08 17.07
CA LYS A 89 -13.34 0.16 17.66
C LYS A 89 -14.44 1.14 18.02
N ARG A 90 -15.40 1.39 17.11
CA ARG A 90 -16.55 2.28 17.40
C ARG A 90 -17.37 1.80 18.59
N ARG A 91 -17.64 0.49 18.68
CA ARG A 91 -18.40 -0.09 19.79
C ARG A 91 -17.73 0.07 21.16
N ARG A 92 -16.39 0.17 21.22
CA ARG A 92 -15.65 0.38 22.47
C ARG A 92 -15.60 1.85 22.91
N ALA A 93 -15.89 2.77 22.01
CA ALA A 93 -15.84 4.21 22.25
C ALA A 93 -17.22 4.81 22.54
N ALA A 94 -18.29 4.04 22.31
CA ALA A 94 -19.65 4.32 22.75
C ALA A 94 -19.86 3.71 24.15
#